data_AF-A0A6S7IY57-F1
#
_entry.id   AF-A0A6S7IY57-F1
#
_cell.length_a   1.000
_cell.length_b   1.000
_cell.length_c   1.000
_cell.angle_alpha   90.00
_cell.angle_beta   90.00
_cell.angle_gamma   90.00
#
_symmetry.space_group_name_H-M   'P 1'
#
loop_
_entity.id
_entity.type
_entity.pdbx_description
1 polymer ?
#
loop_
_entity_poly.entity_id
_entity_poly.type
_entity_poly.pdbx_seq_one_letter_code
_entity_poly.pdbx_strand_id
1 'polypeptide(L)'
;MWVYMGKPFKWVSCGKFGCWAITSGGLAYFRVGVTGSNHGGDSWVNTGGSFKQLDTGVRGEVYAVDDAGQVYTREGVTENLPYGTKWSKFGNMLFSHVSVGEKSVVAAASNGYDYWLDIP
;
A
#
# COMPACT_ATOMS: atom_id res chain seq x y z
N MET A 1 3.37 -16.97 18.58
CA MET A 1 3.97 -17.82 17.53
C MET A 1 3.66 -17.17 16.18
N TRP A 2 4.60 -17.19 15.23
CA TRP A 2 4.39 -16.64 13.88
C TRP A 2 3.72 -17.66 12.96
N VAL A 3 2.81 -17.21 12.09
CA VAL A 3 2.10 -18.06 11.11
C VAL A 3 2.54 -17.68 9.70
N TYR A 4 2.94 -18.67 8.91
CA TYR A 4 3.33 -18.47 7.51
C TYR A 4 2.10 -18.30 6.62
N MET A 5 2.12 -17.29 5.74
CA MET A 5 0.93 -16.83 4.98
C MET A 5 0.98 -17.14 3.48
N GLY A 6 1.85 -18.06 3.05
CA GLY A 6 1.72 -18.77 1.78
C GLY A 6 2.31 -18.13 0.53
N LYS A 7 2.90 -16.92 0.60
CA LYS A 7 3.59 -16.28 -0.54
C LYS A 7 4.83 -15.51 -0.07
N PRO A 8 5.91 -15.46 -0.87
CA PRO A 8 7.05 -14.59 -0.59
C PRO A 8 6.69 -13.15 -0.93
N PHE A 9 6.67 -12.28 0.09
CA PHE A 9 6.49 -10.85 -0.06
C PHE A 9 7.78 -10.12 0.27
N LYS A 10 8.08 -9.07 -0.49
CA LYS A 10 9.20 -8.15 -0.23
C LYS A 10 8.79 -6.94 0.60
N TRP A 11 7.48 -6.66 0.68
CA TRP A 11 6.94 -5.53 1.43
C TRP A 11 5.56 -5.86 2.01
N VAL A 12 5.25 -5.30 3.17
CA VAL A 12 3.93 -5.36 3.82
C VAL A 12 3.65 -4.05 4.54
N SER A 13 2.42 -3.55 4.47
CA SER A 13 1.91 -2.46 5.31
C SER A 13 0.45 -2.74 5.68
N CYS A 14 0.02 -2.32 6.86
CA CYS A 14 -1.33 -2.54 7.36
C CYS A 14 -1.93 -1.21 7.85
N GLY A 15 -3.18 -0.97 7.45
CA GLY A 15 -3.91 0.25 7.78
C GLY A 15 -5.36 -0.04 8.13
N LYS A 16 -6.22 0.96 7.99
CA LYS A 16 -7.61 0.92 8.46
C LYS A 16 -8.38 -0.34 8.09
N PHE A 17 -8.32 -0.74 6.82
CA PHE A 17 -9.15 -1.80 6.28
C PHE A 17 -8.45 -3.17 6.20
N GLY A 18 -7.16 -3.23 6.52
CA GLY A 18 -6.38 -4.46 6.45
C GLY A 18 -4.96 -4.24 5.93
N CYS A 19 -4.34 -5.36 5.55
CA CYS A 19 -2.95 -5.39 5.14
C CYS A 19 -2.80 -5.51 3.61
N TRP A 20 -1.83 -4.76 3.12
CA TRP A 20 -1.34 -4.77 1.75
C TRP A 20 0.06 -5.37 1.71
N ALA A 21 0.41 -6.05 0.63
CA ALA A 21 1.73 -6.63 0.45
C ALA A 21 2.17 -6.59 -1.01
N ILE A 22 3.49 -6.60 -1.24
CA ILE A 22 4.10 -6.63 -2.56
C ILE A 22 4.93 -7.90 -2.69
N THR A 23 4.72 -8.67 -3.75
CA THR A 23 5.54 -9.86 -4.03
C THR A 23 6.94 -9.48 -4.49
N SER A 24 7.87 -10.44 -4.51
CA SER A 24 9.20 -10.21 -5.11
C SER A 24 9.12 -9.67 -6.55
N GLY A 25 8.15 -10.15 -7.33
CA GLY A 25 7.86 -9.68 -8.70
C GLY A 25 7.10 -8.36 -8.81
N GLY A 26 6.87 -7.65 -7.70
CA GLY A 26 6.28 -6.30 -7.71
C GLY A 26 4.75 -6.23 -7.69
N LEU A 27 4.05 -7.36 -7.78
CA LEU A 27 2.58 -7.37 -7.77
C LEU A 27 2.03 -7.00 -6.39
N ALA A 28 1.07 -6.09 -6.33
CA ALA A 28 0.39 -5.72 -5.09
C ALA A 28 -0.79 -6.63 -4.79
N TYR A 29 -0.92 -7.01 -3.52
CA TYR A 29 -2.00 -7.83 -2.99
C TYR A 29 -2.63 -7.18 -1.77
N PHE A 30 -3.91 -7.46 -1.57
CA PHE A 30 -4.64 -7.11 -0.35
C PHE A 30 -5.07 -8.39 0.38
N ARG A 31 -5.01 -8.37 1.71
CA ARG A 31 -5.46 -9.48 2.56
C ARG A 31 -6.95 -9.39 2.83
N VAL A 32 -7.72 -10.33 2.31
CA VAL A 32 -9.19 -10.40 2.54
C VAL A 32 -9.54 -11.38 3.67
N GLY A 33 -10.74 -11.22 4.22
CA GLY A 33 -11.27 -12.11 5.26
C GLY A 33 -10.77 -11.82 6.68
N VAL A 34 -10.03 -10.72 6.87
CA VAL A 34 -9.57 -10.32 8.21
C VAL A 34 -10.77 -9.87 9.03
N THR A 35 -10.99 -10.53 10.16
CA THR A 35 -12.08 -10.20 11.11
C THR A 35 -11.53 -10.22 12.54
N GLY A 36 -12.33 -9.77 13.53
CA GLY A 36 -11.96 -9.84 14.94
C GLY A 36 -11.77 -11.25 15.50
N SER A 37 -12.23 -12.29 14.81
CA SER A 37 -11.96 -13.70 15.15
C SER A 37 -10.99 -14.37 14.18
N ASN A 38 -10.75 -13.78 13.01
CA ASN A 38 -9.81 -14.24 12.00
C ASN A 38 -8.78 -13.16 11.67
N HIS A 39 -7.80 -12.96 12.56
CA HIS A 39 -6.76 -11.94 12.36
C HIS A 39 -5.83 -12.25 11.18
N GLY A 40 -5.72 -13.53 10.79
CA GLY A 40 -4.95 -13.93 9.63
C GLY A 40 -5.66 -13.60 8.32
N GLY A 41 -6.99 -13.54 8.30
CA GLY A 41 -7.76 -13.49 7.07
C GLY A 41 -7.68 -14.76 6.25
N ASP A 42 -8.37 -14.80 5.11
CA ASP A 42 -8.60 -16.02 4.35
C ASP A 42 -7.61 -16.18 3.20
N SER A 43 -7.36 -15.11 2.45
CA SER A 43 -6.55 -15.18 1.23
C SER A 43 -5.99 -13.83 0.79
N TRP A 44 -5.12 -13.87 -0.22
CA TRP A 44 -4.55 -12.69 -0.87
C TRP A 44 -5.22 -12.47 -2.22
N VAL A 45 -5.74 -11.26 -2.45
CA VAL A 45 -6.33 -10.84 -3.73
C VAL A 45 -5.32 -9.98 -4.48
N ASN A 46 -5.02 -10.33 -5.74
CA ASN A 46 -4.15 -9.54 -6.60
C ASN A 46 -4.88 -8.26 -7.04
N THR A 47 -4.26 -7.10 -6.82
CA THR A 47 -4.83 -5.78 -7.16
C THR A 47 -4.14 -5.13 -8.37
N GLY A 48 -3.21 -5.85 -9.01
CA GLY A 48 -2.39 -5.39 -10.12
C GLY A 48 -1.25 -4.47 -9.68
N GLY A 49 -0.66 -3.79 -10.66
CA GLY A 49 0.47 -2.87 -10.46
C GLY A 49 1.83 -3.57 -10.33
N SER A 50 2.90 -2.78 -10.38
CA SER A 50 4.28 -3.23 -10.25
C SER A 50 5.05 -2.24 -9.38
N PHE A 51 5.25 -2.59 -8.12
CA PHE A 51 5.76 -1.67 -7.10
C PHE A 51 6.98 -2.23 -6.36
N LYS A 52 7.77 -1.33 -5.78
CA LYS A 52 8.86 -1.70 -4.86
C LYS A 52 8.47 -1.52 -3.40
N GLN A 53 7.61 -0.55 -3.11
CA GLN A 53 7.21 -0.19 -1.77
C GLN A 53 5.77 0.36 -1.78
N LEU A 54 5.05 0.15 -0.69
CA LEU A 54 3.75 0.78 -0.44
C LEU A 54 3.58 1.10 1.05
N ASP A 55 2.66 2.02 1.34
CA ASP A 55 2.21 2.29 2.69
C ASP A 55 0.72 2.67 2.75
N THR A 56 0.12 2.48 3.91
CA THR A 56 -1.32 2.58 4.13
C THR A 56 -1.66 3.49 5.30
N GLY A 57 -2.64 4.37 5.12
CA GLY A 57 -3.07 5.34 6.13
C GLY A 57 -4.23 4.88 7.00
N VAL A 58 -4.50 5.69 8.02
CA VAL A 58 -5.54 5.45 9.03
C VAL A 58 -6.96 5.67 8.51
N ARG A 59 -7.15 6.22 7.31
CA ARG A 59 -8.47 6.44 6.68
C ARG A 59 -8.69 5.50 5.49
N GLY A 60 -7.74 4.62 5.21
CA GLY A 60 -7.76 3.70 4.09
C GLY A 60 -7.00 4.21 2.86
N GLU A 61 -6.23 5.28 3.01
CA GLU A 61 -5.32 5.74 1.98
C GLU A 61 -4.28 4.66 1.70
N VAL A 62 -3.88 4.52 0.43
CA VAL A 62 -2.80 3.63 0.04
C VAL A 62 -1.97 4.35 -0.99
N TYR A 63 -0.67 4.43 -0.75
CA TYR A 63 0.30 4.98 -1.68
C TYR A 63 1.37 3.92 -1.98
N ALA A 64 1.78 3.85 -3.23
CA ALA A 64 2.80 2.92 -3.69
C ALA A 64 3.80 3.61 -4.59
N VAL A 65 5.03 3.11 -4.60
CA VAL A 65 6.12 3.59 -5.44
C VAL A 65 6.56 2.46 -6.36
N ASP A 66 6.68 2.74 -7.66
CA ASP A 66 7.24 1.78 -8.63
C ASP A 66 8.77 1.82 -8.69
N ASP A 67 9.36 0.92 -9.48
CA ASP A 67 10.81 0.83 -9.64
C ASP A 67 11.41 2.12 -10.26
N ALA A 68 10.64 2.84 -11.08
CA ALA A 68 11.03 4.14 -11.65
C ALA A 68 10.86 5.31 -10.67
N GLY A 69 10.25 5.06 -9.50
CA GLY A 69 9.99 6.07 -8.48
C GLY A 69 8.67 6.81 -8.63
N GLN A 70 7.84 6.46 -9.62
CA GLN A 70 6.53 7.07 -9.78
C GLN A 70 5.61 6.64 -8.63
N VAL A 71 4.92 7.62 -8.03
CA VAL A 71 3.93 7.37 -6.99
C VAL A 71 2.57 7.09 -7.61
N TYR A 72 1.86 6.16 -6.99
CA TYR A 72 0.48 5.80 -7.30
C TYR A 72 -0.34 5.82 -6.02
N THR A 73 -1.63 6.12 -6.15
CA THR A 73 -2.61 5.93 -5.08
C THR A 73 -3.64 4.88 -5.47
N ARG A 74 -4.25 4.23 -4.48
CA ARG A 74 -5.36 3.29 -4.70
C ARG A 74 -6.69 4.02 -4.62
N GLU A 75 -7.43 4.04 -5.72
CA GLU A 75 -8.76 4.64 -5.79
C GLU A 75 -9.87 3.67 -5.35
N GLY A 76 -10.98 4.23 -4.88
CA GLY A 76 -12.20 3.48 -4.57
C GLY A 76 -12.11 2.63 -3.30
N VAL A 77 -11.09 2.81 -2.47
CA VAL A 77 -10.96 2.11 -1.19
C VAL A 77 -12.08 2.57 -0.25
N THR A 78 -12.89 1.62 0.19
CA THR A 78 -14.01 1.85 1.12
C THR A 78 -14.13 0.66 2.07
N GLU A 79 -14.95 0.77 3.11
CA GLU A 79 -15.21 -0.35 4.02
C GLU A 79 -15.80 -1.58 3.30
N ASN A 80 -16.69 -1.35 2.32
CA ASN A 80 -17.31 -2.42 1.53
C ASN A 80 -16.41 -2.94 0.40
N LEU A 81 -15.41 -2.15 -0.02
CA LEU A 81 -14.44 -2.50 -1.05
C LEU A 81 -13.03 -2.13 -0.60
N PRO A 82 -12.44 -2.87 0.36
CA PRO A 82 -11.24 -2.45 1.07
C PRO A 82 -9.97 -2.51 0.22
N TYR A 83 -9.98 -3.28 -0.87
CA TYR A 83 -8.91 -3.30 -1.87
C TYR A 83 -9.13 -2.31 -3.02
N GLY A 84 -10.18 -1.50 -2.98
CA GLY A 84 -10.49 -0.48 -3.99
C GLY A 84 -10.63 -1.00 -5.42
N THR A 85 -10.63 -0.08 -6.38
CA THR A 85 -10.94 -0.39 -7.79
C THR A 85 -9.72 -0.38 -8.69
N LYS A 86 -8.85 0.64 -8.60
CA LYS A 86 -7.69 0.78 -9.48
C LYS A 86 -6.52 1.55 -8.85
N TRP A 87 -5.36 1.37 -9.44
CA TRP A 87 -4.18 2.20 -9.19
C TRP A 87 -4.18 3.39 -10.15
N SER A 88 -3.92 4.58 -9.61
CA SER A 88 -3.82 5.81 -10.39
C SER A 88 -2.51 6.52 -10.09
N LYS A 89 -1.85 7.02 -11.14
CA LYS A 89 -0.64 7.82 -11.01
C LYS A 89 -0.93 9.07 -10.16
N PHE A 90 -0.06 9.34 -9.20
CA PHE A 90 -0.19 10.44 -8.26
C PHE A 90 1.05 11.32 -8.31
N GLY A 91 0.86 12.58 -8.71
CA GLY A 91 1.94 13.55 -8.85
C GLY A 91 2.94 13.23 -9.96
N ASN A 92 3.87 14.18 -10.17
CA ASN A 92 4.90 14.11 -11.22
C ASN A 92 6.33 14.01 -10.66
N MET A 93 6.47 13.98 -9.34
CA MET A 93 7.77 13.81 -8.67
C MET A 93 8.09 12.31 -8.51
N LEU A 94 9.39 12.01 -8.46
CA LEU A 94 9.90 10.65 -8.30
C LEU A 94 10.47 10.43 -6.91
N PHE A 95 10.07 9.32 -6.29
CA PHE A 95 10.39 8.98 -4.93
C PHE A 95 11.00 7.59 -4.79
N SER A 96 11.77 7.38 -3.73
CA SER A 96 12.27 6.06 -3.35
C SER A 96 11.33 5.36 -2.37
N HIS A 97 10.64 6.12 -1.52
CA HIS A 97 9.77 5.63 -0.46
C HIS A 97 8.68 6.65 -0.11
N VAL A 98 7.50 6.17 0.29
CA VAL A 98 6.39 6.96 0.85
C VAL A 98 5.97 6.42 2.22
N SER A 99 5.57 7.30 3.12
CA SER A 99 4.99 6.98 4.44
C SER A 99 3.74 7.81 4.66
N VAL A 100 2.66 7.19 5.13
CA VAL A 100 1.33 7.79 5.28
C VAL A 100 1.03 8.00 6.76
N GLY A 101 1.00 9.27 7.18
CA GLY A 101 0.55 9.67 8.50
C GLY A 101 -0.96 9.93 8.55
N GLU A 102 -1.44 10.42 9.68
CA GLU A 102 -2.87 10.74 9.87
C GLU A 102 -3.34 11.91 8.99
N LYS A 103 -2.46 12.91 8.80
CA LYS A 103 -2.79 14.17 8.11
C LYS A 103 -1.88 14.49 6.94
N SER A 104 -0.83 13.70 6.72
CA SER A 104 0.13 13.94 5.65
C SER A 104 0.71 12.67 5.09
N VAL A 105 1.18 12.74 3.85
CA VAL A 105 2.10 11.74 3.28
C VAL A 105 3.47 12.38 3.21
N VAL A 106 4.49 11.68 3.72
CA VAL A 106 5.89 12.10 3.59
C VAL A 106 6.60 11.14 2.64
N ALA A 107 7.38 11.68 1.71
CA ALA A 107 8.05 10.93 0.67
C ALA A 107 9.53 11.30 0.58
N ALA A 108 10.40 10.30 0.57
CA ALA A 108 11.83 10.47 0.33
C ALA A 108 12.09 10.43 -1.17
N ALA A 109 12.64 11.51 -1.72
CA ALA A 109 12.96 11.61 -3.13
C ALA A 109 14.33 10.99 -3.43
N SER A 110 14.52 10.55 -4.67
CA SER A 110 15.79 9.97 -5.12
C SER A 110 16.97 10.96 -5.07
N ASN A 111 16.67 12.26 -5.04
CA ASN A 111 17.64 13.35 -4.90
C ASN A 111 18.09 13.59 -3.43
N GLY A 112 17.62 12.80 -2.47
CA GLY A 112 18.00 12.89 -1.05
C GLY A 112 17.18 13.88 -0.22
N TYR A 113 16.19 14.55 -0.81
CA TYR A 113 15.27 15.43 -0.09
C TYR A 113 13.98 14.71 0.31
N ASP A 114 13.31 15.22 1.33
CA ASP A 114 11.97 14.81 1.72
C ASP A 114 10.92 15.84 1.28
N TYR A 115 9.71 15.35 1.04
CA TYR A 115 8.57 16.15 0.64
C TYR A 115 7.36 15.68 1.42
N TRP A 116 6.45 16.59 1.77
CA TRP A 116 5.16 16.23 2.36
C TRP A 116 4.02 16.84 1.57
N LEU A 117 2.84 16.24 1.73
CA LEU A 117 1.57 16.82 1.30
C LEU A 117 0.51 16.55 2.36
N ASP A 118 -0.43 17.49 2.50
CA ASP A 118 -1.60 17.29 3.34
C ASP A 118 -2.58 16.33 2.65
N ILE A 119 -3.10 15.38 3.42
CA ILE A 119 -4.24 14.55 3.03
C ILE A 119 -5.45 14.99 3.84
N PRO A 120 -6.67 14.96 3.26
CA PRO A 120 -7.90 15.36 3.94
C PRO A 120 -8.00 14.68 5.28
#